data_AF-A0A1V6S8K9-F1
#
_entry.id   AF-A0A1V6S8K9-F1
#
_cell.length_a   1.000
_cell.length_b   1.000
_cell.length_c   1.000
_cell.angle_alpha   90.00
_cell.angle_beta   90.00
_cell.angle_gamma   90.00
#
_symmetry.space_group_name_H-M   'P 1'
#
loop_
_entity.id
_entity.type
_entity.pdbx_description
1 polymer ?
#
loop_
_entity_poly.entity_id
_entity_poly.type
_entity_poly.pdbx_seq_one_letter_code
_entity_poly.pdbx_strand_id
1 'polypeptide(L)'
;MDETSSLGPTVTEGISRLGLAYSCTHCRLVEPREKQTLEKAKQIIDKLYASGVPFFTKKLIQDMWDQIKRESADKIFTKDITGAVVECDVEMGKVQKVREWEDDTEWAYVCKELVLNYECRASLRNNIDDHRLKHWKPCSISIQHRIYEWDSEAKTIIPQRAPIAHEMVTKTFQDKAQKWKDSPACEKLTTILSSSAKNHEIDKVIGFALGTMSCECFNEDGSLNTR
;
A
#
# COMPACT_ATOMS: atom_id res chain seq x y z
N MET A 1 -40.23 9.02 44.04
CA MET A 1 -40.02 9.71 42.76
C MET A 1 -38.58 9.45 42.39
N ASP A 2 -38.34 8.31 41.76
CA ASP A 2 -37.03 7.92 41.25
C ASP A 2 -37.15 7.90 39.73
N GLU A 3 -36.52 8.88 39.08
CA GLU A 3 -36.32 8.90 37.64
C GLU A 3 -35.09 8.04 37.32
N THR A 4 -35.35 6.79 36.93
CA THR A 4 -34.36 5.96 36.24
C THR A 4 -34.18 6.47 34.83
N SER A 5 -33.19 7.35 34.64
CA SER A 5 -32.66 7.70 33.32
C SER A 5 -31.99 6.47 32.71
N SER A 6 -32.70 5.77 31.83
CA SER A 6 -32.10 4.74 30.99
C SER A 6 -31.32 5.43 29.87
N LEU A 7 -30.00 5.54 30.04
CA LEU A 7 -29.11 5.76 28.91
C LEU A 7 -29.12 4.48 28.06
N GLY A 8 -29.92 4.51 27.00
CA GLY A 8 -29.86 3.52 25.94
C GLY A 8 -28.46 3.50 25.29
N PRO A 9 -28.11 2.42 24.58
CA PRO A 9 -26.81 2.28 23.95
C PRO A 9 -26.60 3.41 22.95
N THR A 10 -25.60 4.25 23.21
CA THR A 10 -25.13 5.28 22.31
C THR A 10 -24.66 4.60 21.03
N VAL A 11 -25.39 4.79 19.94
CA VAL A 11 -24.95 4.42 18.60
C VAL A 11 -23.69 5.23 18.30
N THR A 12 -22.53 4.62 18.46
CA THR A 12 -21.30 5.12 17.87
C THR A 12 -21.48 5.02 16.36
N GLU A 13 -21.71 6.16 15.69
CA GLU A 13 -21.80 6.24 14.23
C GLU A 13 -20.64 5.44 13.60
N GLY A 14 -21.02 4.42 12.82
CA GLY A 14 -20.12 3.42 12.25
C GLY A 14 -19.15 4.05 11.27
N ILE A 15 -17.96 4.38 11.77
CA ILE A 15 -16.83 4.76 10.94
C ILE A 15 -16.07 3.49 10.60
N SER A 16 -15.74 3.30 9.32
CA SER A 16 -15.02 2.11 8.87
C SER A 16 -13.71 1.92 9.62
N ARG A 17 -13.42 0.65 9.97
CA ARG A 17 -12.13 0.21 10.52
C ARG A 17 -11.06 0.16 9.43
N LEU A 18 -11.47 0.02 8.18
CA LEU A 18 -10.61 0.06 7.02
C LEU A 18 -10.25 1.52 6.71
N GLY A 19 -8.98 1.87 6.91
CA GLY A 19 -8.41 3.11 6.37
C GLY A 19 -8.31 3.06 4.84
N LEU A 20 -7.17 3.49 4.29
CA LEU A 20 -6.84 3.23 2.88
C LEU A 20 -6.44 1.76 2.72
N ALA A 21 -7.44 0.87 2.66
CA ALA A 21 -7.24 -0.55 2.49
C ALA A 21 -7.33 -0.97 1.02
N TYR A 22 -6.46 -1.90 0.64
CA TYR A 22 -6.40 -2.47 -0.70
C TYR A 22 -6.41 -3.99 -0.59
N SER A 23 -7.14 -4.64 -1.48
CA SER A 23 -7.06 -6.09 -1.67
C SER A 23 -6.16 -6.40 -2.86
N CYS A 24 -5.24 -7.34 -2.66
CA CYS A 24 -4.40 -7.86 -3.73
C CYS A 24 -5.26 -8.66 -4.70
N THR A 25 -5.17 -8.31 -5.99
CA THR A 25 -5.90 -9.01 -7.03
C THR A 25 -5.40 -10.45 -7.18
N HIS A 26 -6.32 -11.40 -7.33
CA HIS A 26 -5.93 -12.74 -7.75
C HIS A 26 -5.37 -12.69 -9.17
N CYS A 27 -4.11 -13.08 -9.34
CA CYS A 27 -3.48 -13.13 -10.64
C CYS A 27 -2.97 -14.54 -10.94
N ARG A 28 -2.91 -14.94 -12.21
CA ARG A 28 -2.37 -16.21 -12.73
C ARG A 28 -1.48 -15.97 -13.95
N LEU A 29 -0.46 -16.80 -14.15
CA LEU A 29 0.25 -16.77 -15.42
C LEU A 29 -0.68 -17.36 -16.48
N VAL A 30 -0.75 -16.71 -17.64
CA VAL A 30 -1.54 -17.23 -18.77
C VAL A 30 -0.92 -18.54 -19.25
N GLU A 31 0.40 -18.59 -19.34
CA GLU A 31 1.16 -19.79 -19.67
C GLU A 31 1.81 -20.35 -18.40
N PRO A 32 1.51 -21.61 -18.01
CA PRO A 32 2.14 -22.24 -16.87
C PRO A 32 3.66 -22.31 -17.06
N ARG A 33 4.40 -21.99 -16.01
CA ARG A 33 5.85 -22.18 -15.95
C ARG A 33 6.24 -22.90 -14.68
N GLU A 34 7.42 -23.51 -14.71
CA GLU A 34 8.00 -24.14 -13.54
C GLU A 34 8.14 -23.11 -12.41
N LYS A 35 7.73 -23.51 -11.19
CA LYS A 35 7.88 -22.65 -10.02
C LYS A 35 9.36 -22.42 -9.78
N GLN A 36 9.75 -21.14 -9.75
CA GLN A 36 11.12 -20.78 -9.41
C GLN A 36 11.34 -20.87 -7.91
N THR A 37 12.57 -21.20 -7.50
CA THR A 37 12.99 -21.09 -6.10
C THR A 37 13.12 -19.61 -5.70
N LEU A 38 13.02 -19.31 -4.40
CA LEU A 38 13.13 -17.95 -3.87
C LEU A 38 14.49 -17.31 -4.23
N GLU A 39 15.56 -18.09 -4.23
CA GLU A 39 16.90 -17.63 -4.60
C GLU A 39 16.96 -17.25 -6.08
N LYS A 40 16.40 -18.08 -6.97
CA LYS A 40 16.34 -17.80 -8.41
C LYS A 40 15.52 -16.54 -8.69
N ALA A 41 14.38 -16.38 -8.00
CA ALA A 41 13.54 -15.21 -8.04
C ALA A 41 14.30 -13.92 -7.69
N LYS A 42 15.03 -13.92 -6.56
CA LYS A 42 15.87 -12.79 -6.12
C LYS A 42 16.98 -12.48 -7.13
N GLN A 43 17.64 -13.52 -7.67
CA GLN A 43 18.69 -13.35 -8.68
C GLN A 43 18.17 -12.72 -9.97
N ILE A 44 16.95 -13.06 -10.41
CA ILE A 44 16.34 -12.44 -11.60
C ILE A 44 16.11 -10.94 -11.36
N ILE A 45 15.56 -10.56 -10.21
CA ILE A 45 15.37 -9.15 -9.86
C ILE A 45 16.72 -8.41 -9.87
N ASP A 46 17.75 -8.99 -9.25
CA ASP A 46 19.06 -8.34 -9.17
C ASP A 46 19.72 -8.20 -10.54
N LYS A 47 19.63 -9.23 -11.39
CA LYS A 47 20.13 -9.17 -12.77
C LYS A 47 19.41 -8.10 -13.58
N LEU A 48 18.08 -8.02 -13.49
CA LEU A 48 17.31 -7.00 -14.19
C LEU A 48 17.69 -5.59 -13.72
N TYR A 49 17.82 -5.40 -12.40
CA TYR A 49 18.27 -4.12 -11.88
C TYR A 49 19.69 -3.75 -12.36
N ALA A 50 20.63 -4.70 -12.30
CA ALA A 50 22.01 -4.49 -12.73
C ALA A 50 22.12 -4.21 -14.24
N SER A 51 21.17 -4.71 -15.04
CA SER A 51 21.12 -4.43 -16.48
C SER A 51 20.78 -2.97 -16.82
N GLY A 52 20.29 -2.19 -15.84
CA GLY A 52 19.82 -0.81 -16.05
C GLY A 52 18.48 -0.72 -16.77
N VAL A 53 17.86 -1.86 -17.12
CA VAL A 53 16.52 -1.90 -17.73
C VAL A 53 15.48 -1.54 -16.67
N PRO A 54 14.61 -0.53 -16.91
CA PRO A 54 13.52 -0.22 -16.00
C PRO A 54 12.58 -1.41 -15.81
N PHE A 55 12.22 -1.70 -14.55
CA PHE A 55 11.23 -2.75 -14.24
C PHE A 55 9.86 -2.47 -14.86
N PHE A 56 9.56 -1.21 -15.13
CA PHE A 56 8.31 -0.76 -15.71
C PHE A 56 8.57 0.31 -16.77
N THR A 57 7.62 0.48 -17.68
CA THR A 57 7.67 1.52 -18.71
C THR A 57 6.40 2.37 -18.63
N LYS A 58 6.50 3.63 -19.08
CA LYS A 58 5.30 4.48 -19.25
C LYS A 58 4.24 3.80 -20.12
N LYS A 59 4.69 3.08 -21.16
CA LYS A 59 3.83 2.29 -22.03
C LYS A 59 3.07 1.22 -21.25
N LEU A 60 3.73 0.45 -20.37
CA LEU A 60 3.07 -0.56 -19.55
C LEU A 60 2.00 0.07 -18.63
N ILE A 61 2.30 1.21 -18.01
CA ILE A 61 1.32 1.96 -17.19
C ILE A 61 0.11 2.36 -18.03
N GLN A 62 0.34 2.93 -19.22
CA GLN A 62 -0.71 3.35 -20.14
C GLN A 62 -1.54 2.17 -20.62
N ASP A 63 -0.91 1.08 -21.06
CA ASP A 63 -1.58 -0.14 -21.52
C ASP A 63 -2.47 -0.75 -20.42
N MET A 64 -2.03 -0.72 -19.15
CA MET A 64 -2.84 -1.18 -18.02
C MET A 64 -3.97 -0.21 -17.69
N TRP A 65 -3.70 1.09 -17.71
CA TRP A 65 -4.70 2.12 -17.45
C TRP A 65 -5.82 2.11 -18.49
N ASP A 66 -5.47 1.92 -19.76
CA ASP A 66 -6.43 1.82 -20.86
C ASP A 66 -7.30 0.55 -20.74
N GLN A 67 -6.76 -0.54 -20.19
CA GLN A 67 -7.56 -1.72 -19.85
C GLN A 67 -8.54 -1.43 -18.71
N ILE A 68 -8.08 -0.76 -17.64
CA ILE A 68 -8.94 -0.37 -16.50
C ILE A 68 -10.12 0.51 -16.96
N LYS A 69 -9.87 1.43 -17.89
CA LYS A 69 -10.89 2.34 -18.42
C LYS A 69 -11.95 1.69 -19.31
N ARG A 70 -11.72 0.47 -19.80
CA ARG A 70 -12.74 -0.28 -20.54
C ARG A 70 -13.65 -0.91 -19.49
N GLU A 71 -14.75 -0.23 -19.15
CA GLU A 71 -15.67 -0.48 -18.02
C GLU A 71 -16.42 -1.85 -18.00
N SER A 72 -15.83 -2.92 -18.53
CA SER A 72 -16.44 -4.26 -18.65
C SER A 72 -15.43 -5.41 -18.64
N ALA A 73 -14.17 -5.15 -18.31
CA ALA A 73 -13.17 -6.19 -18.28
C ALA A 73 -13.25 -7.00 -16.96
N ASP A 74 -13.74 -8.24 -17.02
CA ASP A 74 -13.65 -9.20 -15.91
C ASP A 74 -12.18 -9.56 -15.56
N LYS A 75 -11.26 -9.23 -16.46
CA LYS A 75 -9.85 -9.60 -16.41
C LYS A 75 -8.99 -8.51 -16.99
N ILE A 76 -7.82 -8.30 -16.40
CA ILE A 76 -6.81 -7.40 -16.93
C ILE A 76 -5.50 -8.17 -17.12
N PHE A 77 -4.77 -7.82 -18.18
CA PHE A 77 -3.53 -8.46 -18.53
C PHE A 77 -2.36 -7.51 -18.28
N THR A 78 -1.32 -8.04 -17.64
CA THR A 78 -0.03 -7.38 -17.43
C THR A 78 1.10 -8.32 -17.79
N LYS A 79 2.34 -7.86 -17.63
CA LYS A 79 3.54 -8.68 -17.77
C LYS A 79 4.31 -8.68 -16.46
N ASP A 80 4.83 -9.83 -16.10
CA ASP A 80 5.78 -9.92 -15.00
C ASP A 80 7.18 -9.41 -15.44
N ILE A 81 8.14 -9.34 -14.51
CA ILE A 81 9.50 -8.85 -14.80
C ILE A 81 10.27 -9.73 -15.80
N THR A 82 9.78 -10.93 -16.09
CA THR A 82 10.36 -11.83 -17.11
C THR A 82 9.72 -11.63 -18.49
N GLY A 83 8.69 -10.80 -18.58
CA GLY A 83 7.91 -10.56 -19.80
C GLY A 83 6.75 -11.53 -20.00
N ALA A 84 6.55 -12.49 -19.08
CA ALA A 84 5.47 -13.46 -19.15
C ALA A 84 4.11 -12.79 -18.89
N VAL A 85 3.09 -13.19 -19.63
CA VAL A 85 1.74 -12.61 -19.50
C VAL A 85 1.08 -13.11 -18.22
N VAL A 86 0.58 -12.17 -17.43
CA VAL A 86 -0.16 -12.39 -16.20
C VAL A 86 -1.59 -11.88 -16.41
N GLU A 87 -2.55 -12.75 -16.15
CA GLU A 87 -3.97 -12.42 -16.07
C GLU A 87 -4.34 -12.13 -14.61
N CYS A 88 -5.08 -11.05 -14.38
CA CYS A 88 -5.55 -10.63 -13.08
C CYS A 88 -7.08 -10.49 -13.09
N ASP A 89 -7.74 -11.13 -12.12
CA ASP A 89 -9.20 -11.17 -12.03
C ASP A 89 -9.76 -9.85 -11.46
N VAL A 90 -10.80 -9.32 -12.09
CA VAL A 90 -11.47 -8.10 -11.61
C VAL A 90 -12.66 -8.48 -10.73
N GLU A 91 -12.68 -7.95 -9.52
CA GLU A 91 -13.66 -8.29 -8.47
C GLU A 91 -14.56 -7.11 -8.10
N MET A 92 -14.65 -6.12 -9.00
CA MET A 92 -15.45 -4.91 -8.83
C MET A 92 -16.92 -5.24 -8.50
N GLY A 93 -17.43 -4.60 -7.46
CA GLY A 93 -18.80 -4.78 -6.97
C GLY A 93 -19.06 -6.08 -6.20
N LYS A 94 -18.11 -7.02 -6.16
CA LYS A 94 -18.27 -8.26 -5.40
C LYS A 94 -18.08 -7.99 -3.91
N VAL A 95 -19.04 -8.45 -3.10
CA VAL A 95 -18.92 -8.43 -1.64
C VAL A 95 -18.16 -9.69 -1.22
N GLN A 96 -17.07 -9.51 -0.49
CA GLN A 96 -16.29 -10.59 0.09
C GLN A 96 -16.42 -10.57 1.61
N LYS A 97 -16.43 -11.76 2.21
CA LYS A 97 -16.37 -11.93 3.66
C LYS A 97 -14.96 -12.37 4.04
N VAL A 98 -14.38 -11.66 4.99
CA VAL A 98 -13.08 -11.97 5.58
C VAL A 98 -13.30 -12.30 7.03
N ARG A 99 -12.57 -13.31 7.49
CA ARG A 99 -12.49 -13.68 8.88
C ARG A 99 -11.08 -13.36 9.35
N GLU A 100 -10.97 -12.51 10.35
CA GLU A 100 -9.69 -12.20 10.98
C GLU A 100 -9.18 -13.41 11.75
N TRP A 101 -7.88 -13.68 11.61
CA TRP A 101 -7.27 -14.88 12.17
C TRP A 101 -7.04 -14.76 13.68
N GLU A 102 -6.94 -13.52 14.20
CA GLU A 102 -6.55 -13.26 15.58
C GLU A 102 -7.73 -13.38 16.55
N ASP A 103 -8.93 -12.99 16.14
CA ASP A 103 -10.11 -12.89 17.01
C ASP A 103 -11.38 -13.54 16.43
N ASP A 104 -11.28 -14.20 15.27
CA ASP A 104 -12.40 -14.80 14.52
C ASP A 104 -13.48 -13.79 14.10
N THR A 105 -13.17 -12.48 14.14
CA THR A 105 -14.11 -11.44 13.71
C THR A 105 -14.36 -11.56 12.21
N GLU A 106 -15.63 -11.67 11.84
CA GLU A 106 -16.06 -11.60 10.45
C GLU A 106 -16.41 -10.17 10.06
N TRP A 107 -15.84 -9.70 8.96
CA TRP A 107 -16.23 -8.46 8.31
C TRP A 107 -16.40 -8.67 6.81
N ALA A 108 -17.14 -7.77 6.17
CA ALA A 108 -17.35 -7.81 4.74
C ALA A 108 -16.79 -6.56 4.07
N TYR A 109 -16.40 -6.70 2.81
CA TYR A 109 -15.95 -5.58 2.01
C TYR A 109 -16.40 -5.70 0.56
N VAL A 110 -16.41 -4.56 -0.13
CA VAL A 110 -16.68 -4.48 -1.57
C VAL A 110 -15.57 -3.75 -2.30
N CYS A 111 -15.14 -4.28 -3.44
CA CYS A 111 -14.19 -3.62 -4.33
C CYS A 111 -14.90 -2.56 -5.18
N LYS A 112 -14.47 -1.29 -5.14
CA LYS A 112 -15.14 -0.20 -5.89
C LYS A 112 -14.25 0.53 -6.88
N GLU A 113 -12.94 0.39 -6.77
CA GLU A 113 -11.98 1.04 -7.66
C GLU A 113 -10.83 0.09 -7.96
N LEU A 114 -10.30 0.18 -9.18
CA LEU A 114 -9.04 -0.45 -9.56
C LEU A 114 -7.93 0.60 -9.51
N VAL A 115 -6.84 0.26 -8.85
CA VAL A 115 -5.65 1.11 -8.77
C VAL A 115 -4.42 0.36 -9.27
N LEU A 116 -3.50 1.12 -9.86
CA LEU A 116 -2.18 0.60 -10.22
C LEU A 116 -1.27 0.67 -8.99
N ASN A 117 -0.69 -0.46 -8.63
CA ASN A 117 0.33 -0.55 -7.60
C ASN A 117 1.68 -0.83 -8.24
N TYR A 118 2.64 0.07 -7.99
CA TYR A 118 4.00 -0.05 -8.49
C TYR A 118 4.90 -0.71 -7.45
N GLU A 119 5.50 -1.82 -7.84
CA GLU A 119 6.43 -2.59 -7.03
C GLU A 119 7.87 -2.25 -7.45
N CYS A 120 8.56 -1.48 -6.61
CA CYS A 120 9.98 -1.18 -6.80
C CYS A 120 10.85 -2.43 -6.54
N ARG A 121 12.15 -2.38 -6.90
CA ARG A 121 13.09 -3.48 -6.62
C ARG A 121 13.02 -3.99 -5.18
N ALA A 122 13.02 -3.08 -4.21
CA ALA A 122 13.00 -3.44 -2.80
C ALA A 122 11.70 -4.16 -2.44
N SER A 123 10.56 -3.63 -2.86
CA SER A 123 9.24 -4.24 -2.64
C SER A 123 9.10 -5.59 -3.33
N LEU A 124 9.54 -5.71 -4.60
CA LEU A 124 9.60 -6.98 -5.33
C LEU A 124 10.41 -8.05 -4.59
N ARG A 125 11.52 -7.66 -3.95
CA ARG A 125 12.34 -8.58 -3.14
C ARG A 125 11.64 -8.97 -1.85
N ASN A 126 11.07 -8.00 -1.12
CA ASN A 126 10.40 -8.26 0.15
C ASN A 126 9.18 -9.17 -0.04
N ASN A 127 8.42 -8.98 -1.12
CA ASN A 127 7.25 -9.80 -1.46
C ASN A 127 7.61 -11.23 -1.88
N ILE A 128 8.87 -11.54 -2.20
CA ILE A 128 9.31 -12.94 -2.39
C ILE A 128 9.28 -13.69 -1.05
N ASP A 129 9.62 -13.00 0.04
CA ASP A 129 9.79 -13.62 1.35
C ASP A 129 8.46 -13.76 2.13
N ASP A 130 7.37 -13.18 1.61
CA ASP A 130 6.05 -13.33 2.21
C ASP A 130 5.44 -14.70 1.85
N HIS A 131 5.40 -15.58 2.85
CA HIS A 131 4.80 -16.92 2.80
C HIS A 131 3.29 -16.93 2.47
N ARG A 132 2.60 -15.78 2.57
CA ARG A 132 1.21 -15.61 2.10
C ARG A 132 1.14 -15.56 0.58
N LEU A 133 2.24 -15.22 -0.09
CA LEU A 133 2.35 -15.18 -1.55
C LEU A 133 2.91 -16.50 -2.11
N LYS A 134 2.27 -17.64 -1.75
CA LYS A 134 2.58 -18.99 -2.32
C LYS A 134 2.55 -19.05 -3.86
N HIS A 135 2.03 -18.00 -4.49
CA HIS A 135 2.01 -17.76 -5.92
C HIS A 135 2.69 -16.43 -6.28
N TRP A 136 3.95 -16.26 -5.87
CA TRP A 136 4.76 -15.10 -6.25
C TRP A 136 4.70 -14.86 -7.77
N LYS A 137 4.25 -13.65 -8.14
CA LYS A 137 4.35 -13.12 -9.49
C LYS A 137 5.10 -11.82 -9.40
N PRO A 138 6.30 -11.73 -9.98
CA PRO A 138 7.03 -10.48 -9.98
C PRO A 138 6.41 -9.52 -10.98
N CYS A 139 5.26 -8.93 -10.67
CA CYS A 139 4.72 -7.84 -11.49
C CYS A 139 5.26 -6.54 -10.93
N SER A 140 6.06 -5.82 -11.72
CA SER A 140 6.52 -4.48 -11.35
C SER A 140 5.37 -3.48 -11.31
N ILE A 141 4.30 -3.74 -12.07
CA ILE A 141 3.02 -3.05 -11.96
C ILE A 141 1.94 -4.11 -11.78
N SER A 142 1.23 -4.02 -10.66
CA SER A 142 0.12 -4.88 -10.31
C SER A 142 -1.17 -4.06 -10.21
N ILE A 143 -2.30 -4.75 -10.17
CA ILE A 143 -3.61 -4.14 -9.94
C ILE A 143 -4.02 -4.47 -8.52
N GLN A 144 -4.51 -3.47 -7.82
CA GLN A 144 -5.16 -3.65 -6.54
C GLN A 144 -6.59 -3.14 -6.61
N HIS A 145 -7.43 -3.74 -5.79
CA HIS A 145 -8.78 -3.26 -5.59
C HIS A 145 -8.80 -2.36 -4.36
N ARG A 146 -9.30 -1.14 -4.52
CA ARG A 146 -9.66 -0.34 -3.35
C ARG A 146 -10.92 -0.92 -2.73
N ILE A 147 -10.82 -1.30 -1.46
CA ILE A 147 -11.89 -1.96 -0.73
C ILE A 147 -12.57 -0.99 0.22
N TYR A 148 -13.86 -1.23 0.42
CA TYR A 148 -14.72 -0.47 1.30
C TYR A 148 -15.45 -1.43 2.20
N GLU A 149 -15.48 -1.14 3.49
CA GLU A 149 -16.18 -1.98 4.44
C GLU A 149 -17.68 -1.98 4.13
N TRP A 150 -18.27 -3.16 4.22
CA TRP A 150 -19.63 -3.43 3.80
C TRP A 150 -20.46 -3.83 5.02
N ASP A 151 -21.48 -3.04 5.32
CA ASP A 151 -22.52 -3.42 6.27
C ASP A 151 -23.44 -4.45 5.59
N SER A 152 -23.35 -5.70 6.06
CA SER A 152 -24.13 -6.80 5.50
C SER A 152 -25.62 -6.72 5.84
N GLU A 153 -25.98 -6.07 6.95
CA GLU A 153 -27.37 -5.90 7.37
C GLU A 153 -28.04 -4.76 6.61
N ALA A 154 -27.40 -3.58 6.62
CA ALA A 154 -27.89 -2.40 5.91
C ALA A 154 -27.72 -2.50 4.39
N LYS A 155 -26.85 -3.40 3.91
CA LYS A 155 -26.44 -3.53 2.50
C LYS A 155 -25.89 -2.22 1.94
N THR A 156 -25.06 -1.55 2.73
CA THR A 156 -24.45 -0.27 2.37
C THR A 156 -22.96 -0.27 2.69
N ILE A 157 -22.24 0.67 2.08
CA ILE A 157 -20.83 0.90 2.39
C ILE A 157 -20.76 1.70 3.68
N ILE A 158 -19.94 1.23 4.62
CA ILE A 158 -19.61 1.99 5.83
C ILE A 158 -18.68 3.14 5.42
N PRO A 159 -19.01 4.40 5.73
CA PRO A 159 -18.18 5.54 5.35
C PRO A 159 -16.75 5.43 5.93
N GLN A 160 -15.77 5.71 5.08
CA GLN A 160 -14.39 5.88 5.53
C GLN A 160 -14.25 7.17 6.35
N ARG A 161 -13.24 7.22 7.22
CA ARG A 161 -12.86 8.47 7.89
C ARG A 161 -12.58 9.55 6.84
N ALA A 162 -13.23 10.70 7.01
CA ALA A 162 -12.93 11.86 6.20
C ALA A 162 -11.44 12.21 6.34
N PRO A 163 -10.78 12.64 5.25
CA PRO A 163 -9.43 13.18 5.35
C PRO A 163 -9.38 14.31 6.37
N ILE A 164 -8.28 14.40 7.10
CA ILE A 164 -8.01 15.54 7.99
C ILE A 164 -8.01 16.81 7.13
N ALA A 165 -8.57 17.90 7.67
CA ALA A 165 -8.60 19.20 7.00
C ALA A 165 -7.19 19.62 6.51
N HIS A 166 -7.12 20.13 5.28
CA HIS A 166 -5.86 20.52 4.63
C HIS A 166 -5.01 21.46 5.50
N GLU A 167 -5.65 22.41 6.18
CA GLU A 167 -4.98 23.37 7.08
C GLU A 167 -4.27 22.66 8.24
N MET A 168 -4.93 21.67 8.83
CA MET A 168 -4.37 20.87 9.92
C MET A 168 -3.23 19.97 9.44
N VAL A 169 -3.35 19.38 8.25
CA VAL A 169 -2.24 18.62 7.61
C VAL A 169 -1.05 19.54 7.33
N THR A 170 -1.30 20.72 6.77
CA THR A 170 -0.26 21.72 6.44
C THR A 170 0.48 22.17 7.68
N LYS A 171 -0.27 22.54 8.74
CA LYS A 171 0.30 22.96 10.01
C LYS A 171 1.13 21.83 10.64
N THR A 172 0.59 20.62 10.70
CA THR A 172 1.30 19.46 11.24
C THR A 172 2.60 19.20 10.48
N PHE A 173 2.56 19.28 9.15
CA PHE A 173 3.74 19.10 8.32
C PHE A 173 4.79 20.18 8.60
N GLN A 174 4.40 21.46 8.65
CA GLN A 174 5.30 22.57 8.95
C GLN A 174 5.94 22.44 10.33
N ASP A 175 5.14 22.12 11.36
CA ASP A 175 5.62 21.94 12.73
C ASP A 175 6.64 20.79 12.82
N LYS A 176 6.34 19.65 12.18
CA LYS A 176 7.25 18.49 12.16
C LYS A 176 8.52 18.76 11.35
N ALA A 177 8.39 19.43 10.21
CA ALA A 177 9.54 19.83 9.39
C ALA A 177 10.46 20.78 10.15
N GLN A 178 9.90 21.75 10.88
CA GLN A 178 10.68 22.67 11.70
C GLN A 178 11.38 21.94 12.84
N LYS A 179 10.65 21.08 13.57
CA LYS A 179 11.25 20.25 14.63
C LYS A 179 12.40 19.37 14.13
N TRP A 180 12.29 18.83 12.92
CA TRP A 180 13.39 18.06 12.30
C TRP A 180 14.59 18.94 11.96
N LYS A 181 14.36 20.13 11.38
CA LYS A 181 15.43 21.09 11.05
C LYS A 181 16.22 21.50 12.30
N ASP A 182 15.51 21.67 13.42
CA ASP A 182 16.11 22.07 14.69
C ASP A 182 16.73 20.89 15.46
N SER A 183 16.70 19.68 14.91
CA SER A 183 17.22 18.48 15.58
C SER A 183 18.73 18.30 15.37
N PRO A 184 19.45 17.71 16.36
CA PRO A 184 20.86 17.36 16.21
C PRO A 184 21.14 16.41 15.03
N ALA A 185 20.14 15.61 14.62
CA ALA A 185 20.26 14.71 13.48
C ALA A 185 20.40 15.48 12.15
N CYS A 186 19.64 16.57 12.00
CA CYS A 186 19.74 17.45 10.83
C CYS A 186 21.10 18.15 10.79
N GLU A 187 21.57 18.67 11.92
CA GLU A 187 22.90 19.29 12.04
C GLU A 187 24.03 18.32 11.66
N LYS A 188 23.98 17.08 12.18
CA LYS A 188 24.93 16.03 11.85
C LYS A 188 24.90 15.67 10.37
N LEU A 189 23.72 15.54 9.78
CA LEU A 189 23.56 15.25 8.36
C LEU A 189 24.15 16.37 7.51
N THR A 190 23.82 17.63 7.81
CA THR A 190 24.39 18.82 7.14
C THR A 190 25.91 18.81 7.22
N THR A 191 26.49 18.52 8.39
CA THR A 191 27.94 18.44 8.57
C THR A 191 28.58 17.34 7.70
N ILE A 192 27.97 16.15 7.65
CA ILE A 192 28.46 15.03 6.81
C ILE A 192 28.40 15.41 5.33
N LEU A 193 27.29 16.01 4.91
CA LEU A 193 27.11 16.36 3.51
C LEU A 193 28.04 17.50 3.08
N SER A 194 28.17 18.56 3.87
CA SER A 194 29.11 19.67 3.62
C SER A 194 30.56 19.22 3.61
N SER A 195 30.95 18.25 4.45
CA SER A 195 32.31 17.69 4.44
C SER A 195 32.58 16.77 3.24
N SER A 196 31.56 16.08 2.73
CA SER A 196 31.65 15.17 1.58
C SER A 196 31.54 15.88 0.24
N ALA A 197 30.81 16.99 0.19
CA ALA A 197 30.58 17.78 -1.00
C ALA A 197 31.40 19.08 -0.98
N LYS A 198 32.73 18.97 -0.86
CA LYS A 198 33.66 20.12 -0.70
C LYS A 198 33.49 21.30 -1.69
N ASN A 199 32.78 21.11 -2.80
CA ASN A 199 32.51 22.12 -3.82
C ASN A 199 31.01 22.38 -4.08
N HIS A 200 30.10 21.85 -3.26
CA HIS A 200 28.66 22.08 -3.39
C HIS A 200 28.07 22.48 -2.04
N GLU A 201 27.65 23.74 -1.93
CA GLU A 201 26.84 24.20 -0.81
C GLU A 201 25.44 23.60 -0.95
N ILE A 202 24.97 22.87 0.06
CA ILE A 202 23.58 22.41 0.08
C ILE A 202 22.72 23.60 0.47
N ASP A 203 22.18 24.27 -0.53
CA ASP A 203 21.35 25.47 -0.40
C ASP A 203 19.87 25.14 -0.14
N LYS A 204 19.43 23.91 -0.46
CA LYS A 204 18.00 23.54 -0.41
C LYS A 204 17.76 22.05 -0.18
N VAL A 205 17.09 21.73 0.94
CA VAL A 205 16.42 20.43 1.12
C VAL A 205 15.04 20.51 0.46
N ILE A 206 14.87 19.86 -0.69
CA ILE A 206 13.71 20.07 -1.58
C ILE A 206 12.54 19.11 -1.32
N GLY A 207 12.65 18.16 -0.38
CA GLY A 207 11.58 17.23 -0.10
C GLY A 207 11.76 16.41 1.16
N PHE A 208 10.67 16.22 1.89
CA PHE A 208 10.52 15.17 2.90
C PHE A 208 9.80 13.99 2.25
N ALA A 209 10.44 12.83 2.20
CA ALA A 209 9.75 11.60 1.91
C ALA A 209 9.11 11.09 3.21
N LEU A 210 7.89 11.51 3.49
CA LEU A 210 7.05 10.90 4.52
C LEU A 210 6.41 9.64 3.94
N GLY A 211 7.22 8.61 3.71
CA GLY A 211 6.68 7.25 3.66
C GLY A 211 6.32 6.81 5.07
N THR A 212 5.53 5.75 5.22
CA THR A 212 5.62 4.89 6.41
C THR A 212 7.03 4.31 6.43
N MET A 213 8.01 5.06 6.96
CA MET A 213 9.43 4.65 6.97
C MET A 213 9.75 3.58 8.01
N SER A 214 8.74 3.03 8.65
CA SER A 214 8.81 1.76 9.34
C SER A 214 7.40 1.21 9.46
N CYS A 215 7.21 -0.10 9.26
CA CYS A 215 6.07 -0.82 9.82
C CYS A 215 6.27 -1.00 11.33
N GLU A 216 6.76 0.04 12.02
CA GLU A 216 6.84 0.03 13.48
C GLU A 216 5.45 0.39 13.97
N CYS A 217 4.68 -0.64 14.33
CA CYS A 217 3.49 -0.43 15.12
C CYS A 217 3.94 0.14 16.47
N PHE A 218 3.24 1.14 16.98
CA PHE A 218 3.43 1.60 18.36
C PHE A 218 2.29 1.02 19.19
N ASN A 219 2.61 0.55 20.40
CA ASN A 219 1.58 0.16 21.37
C ASN A 219 0.80 1.41 21.84
N GLU A 220 -0.34 1.23 22.49
CA GLU A 220 -1.16 2.34 23.02
C GLU A 220 -0.39 3.24 24.01
N ASP A 221 0.65 2.71 24.64
CA ASP A 221 1.56 3.42 25.55
C ASP A 221 2.71 4.17 24.82
N GLY A 222 2.76 4.12 23.48
CA GLY A 222 3.77 4.76 22.66
C GLY A 222 5.10 3.99 22.55
N SER A 223 5.19 2.77 23.07
CA SER A 223 6.37 1.91 22.90
C SER A 223 6.42 1.25 21.51
N LEU A 224 7.63 0.96 21.03
CA LEU A 224 7.87 0.34 19.73
C LEU A 224 7.49 -1.15 19.74
N ASN A 225 6.59 -1.58 18.87
CA ASN A 225 6.23 -2.99 18.67
C ASN A 225 7.27 -3.64 17.73
N THR A 226 8.10 -4.50 18.29
CA THR A 226 9.27 -5.10 17.61
C THR A 226 9.04 -6.54 17.16
N ARG A 227 7.78 -6.92 16.87
CA ARG A 227 7.47 -8.26 16.34
C ARG A 227 8.00 -8.49 14.93
#